data_AF-A0A3Q9Q4X8-F1
#
_entry.id   AF-A0A3Q9Q4X8-F1
#
_cell.length_a   1.000
_cell.length_b   1.000
_cell.length_c   1.000
_cell.angle_alpha   90.00
_cell.angle_beta   90.00
_cell.angle_gamma   90.00
#
_symmetry.space_group_name_H-M   'P 1'
#
loop_
_entity.id
_entity.type
_entity.pdbx_description
1 polymer ?
#
loop_
_entity_poly.entity_id
_entity_poly.type
_entity_poly.pdbx_seq_one_letter_code
_entity_poly.pdbx_strand_id
1 'polypeptide(L)'
;MSADPQLTAQLLHVLADAPDGVSLARLCKHLGVRMSVLLRTLAWLGAANLDGQPGPDWVRVEARGERQFAVLTPIGLAEQTQRSAAQAPQSG
;
A
#
# COMPACT_ATOMS: atom_id res chain seq x y z
N MET A 1 1.16 -3.24 16.59
CA MET A 1 -0.24 -3.22 16.11
C MET A 1 -0.16 -3.03 14.61
N SER A 2 -0.26 -4.10 13.82
CA SER A 2 0.01 -4.09 12.37
C SER A 2 -1.07 -3.35 11.58
N ALA A 3 -0.79 -3.05 10.30
CA ALA A 3 -1.83 -2.63 9.36
C ALA A 3 -2.91 -3.73 9.21
N ASP A 4 -4.15 -3.31 8.96
CA ASP A 4 -5.24 -4.22 8.63
C ASP A 4 -4.90 -5.02 7.34
N PRO A 5 -4.95 -6.35 7.37
CA PRO A 5 -4.47 -7.18 6.26
C PRO A 5 -5.34 -7.06 5.01
N GLN A 6 -6.65 -6.89 5.15
CA GLN A 6 -7.57 -6.76 4.03
C GLN A 6 -7.43 -5.39 3.36
N LEU A 7 -7.28 -4.33 4.13
CA LEU A 7 -6.98 -2.99 3.64
C LEU A 7 -5.62 -2.96 2.95
N THR A 8 -4.63 -3.66 3.51
CA THR A 8 -3.28 -3.78 2.91
C THR A 8 -3.36 -4.45 1.53
N ALA A 9 -4.07 -5.58 1.42
CA ALA A 9 -4.22 -6.28 0.14
C ALA A 9 -4.93 -5.41 -0.92
N GLN A 10 -6.00 -4.72 -0.56
CA GLN A 10 -6.70 -3.80 -1.48
C GLN A 10 -5.83 -2.62 -1.90
N LEU A 11 -5.07 -2.04 -0.97
CA LEU A 11 -4.16 -0.94 -1.25
C LEU A 11 -3.07 -1.36 -2.25
N LEU A 12 -2.41 -2.50 -2.00
CA LEU A 12 -1.35 -3.02 -2.87
C LEU A 12 -1.90 -3.36 -4.26
N HIS A 13 -3.11 -3.93 -4.35
CA HIS A 13 -3.78 -4.21 -5.63
C HIS A 13 -4.03 -2.92 -6.42
N VAL A 14 -4.63 -1.89 -5.80
CA VAL A 14 -4.90 -0.60 -6.45
C VAL A 14 -3.62 0.09 -6.93
N LEU A 15 -2.52 -0.01 -6.16
CA LEU A 15 -1.24 0.56 -6.55
C LEU A 15 -0.52 -0.24 -7.64
N ALA A 16 -0.69 -1.56 -7.71
CA ALA A 16 -0.11 -2.39 -8.76
C ALA A 16 -0.71 -2.05 -10.15
N ASP A 17 -1.99 -1.68 -10.20
CA ASP A 17 -2.66 -1.23 -11.43
C ASP A 17 -2.30 0.22 -11.83
N ALA A 18 -1.54 0.93 -10.99
CA ALA A 18 -1.18 2.34 -11.19
C ALA A 18 0.33 2.55 -10.95
N PRO A 19 1.20 2.24 -11.93
CA PRO A 19 2.66 2.33 -11.75
C PRO A 19 3.15 3.75 -11.44
N ASP A 20 2.45 4.78 -11.93
CA ASP A 20 2.74 6.18 -11.61
C ASP A 20 2.30 6.57 -10.19
N GLY A 21 1.62 5.68 -9.46
CA GLY A 21 1.06 5.93 -8.14
C GLY A 21 -0.30 6.62 -8.14
N VAL A 22 -0.94 6.60 -6.97
CA VAL A 22 -2.29 7.13 -6.77
C VAL A 22 -2.28 8.19 -5.69
N SER A 23 -2.98 9.31 -5.93
CA SER A 23 -3.06 10.38 -4.93
C SER A 23 -3.75 9.90 -3.65
N LEU A 24 -3.32 10.41 -2.50
CA LEU A 24 -3.87 9.96 -1.21
C LEU A 24 -5.39 10.18 -1.11
N ALA A 25 -5.90 11.30 -1.64
CA ALA A 25 -7.33 11.57 -1.70
C ALA A 25 -8.09 10.54 -2.55
N ARG A 26 -7.52 10.10 -3.69
CA ARG A 26 -8.13 9.09 -4.55
C ARG A 26 -8.06 7.70 -3.90
N LEU A 27 -7.00 7.38 -3.18
CA LEU A 27 -6.90 6.14 -2.40
C LEU A 27 -7.95 6.08 -1.29
N CYS A 28 -8.13 7.14 -0.51
CA CYS A 28 -9.19 7.20 0.50
C CYS A 28 -10.56 6.91 -0.12
N LYS A 29 -10.86 7.53 -1.27
CA LYS A 29 -12.12 7.31 -2.00
C LYS A 29 -12.26 5.88 -2.50
N HIS A 30 -11.22 5.31 -3.09
CA HIS A 30 -11.26 3.96 -3.67
C HIS A 30 -11.36 2.87 -2.59
N LEU A 31 -10.66 3.05 -1.48
CA LEU A 31 -10.61 2.07 -0.38
C LEU A 31 -11.74 2.27 0.64
N GLY A 32 -12.52 3.35 0.52
CA GLY A 32 -13.60 3.67 1.47
C GLY A 32 -13.12 4.00 2.89
N VAL A 33 -11.88 4.49 3.04
CA VAL A 33 -11.27 4.78 4.35
C VAL A 33 -11.00 6.26 4.57
N ARG A 34 -10.94 6.67 5.86
CA ARG A 34 -10.54 8.04 6.24
C ARG A 34 -9.04 8.26 6.03
N MET A 35 -8.64 9.51 5.83
CA MET A 35 -7.23 9.90 5.63
C MET A 35 -6.31 9.43 6.77
N SER A 36 -6.73 9.54 8.03
CA SER A 36 -5.92 9.10 9.17
C SER A 36 -5.68 7.58 9.20
N VAL A 37 -6.65 6.79 8.71
CA VAL A 37 -6.51 5.34 8.57
C VAL A 37 -5.52 5.04 7.46
N LEU A 38 -5.67 5.68 6.29
CA LEU A 38 -4.75 5.53 5.16
C LEU A 38 -3.31 5.89 5.56
N LEU A 39 -3.09 7.06 6.18
CA LEU A 39 -1.75 7.50 6.60
C LEU A 39 -1.11 6.55 7.60
N ARG A 40 -1.90 6.02 8.54
CA ARG A 40 -1.41 4.99 9.49
C ARG A 40 -1.01 3.72 8.76
N THR A 41 -1.84 3.24 7.83
CA THR A 41 -1.50 2.08 7.00
C THR A 41 -0.23 2.32 6.21
N LEU A 42 -0.11 3.46 5.51
CA LEU A 42 1.07 3.82 4.73
C LEU A 42 2.34 3.93 5.59
N ALA A 43 2.23 4.42 6.83
CA ALA A 43 3.37 4.44 7.75
C ALA A 43 3.89 3.02 8.04
N TRP A 44 2.98 2.06 8.26
CA TRP A 44 3.34 0.64 8.46
C TRP A 44 3.93 -0.05 7.22
N LEU A 45 3.57 0.40 6.02
CA LEU A 45 3.99 -0.22 4.76
C LEU A 45 5.21 0.43 4.12
N GLY A 46 5.61 1.62 4.58
CA GLY A 46 6.79 2.31 4.08
C GLY A 46 8.10 1.81 4.68
N ALA A 47 9.20 2.49 4.36
CA ALA A 47 10.53 2.22 4.90
C ALA A 47 10.77 2.78 6.32
N ALA A 48 9.76 3.43 6.93
CA ALA A 48 9.94 4.05 8.23
C ALA A 48 10.27 2.98 9.28
N ASN A 49 11.27 3.23 10.11
CA ASN A 49 11.54 2.38 11.27
C ASN A 49 10.40 2.53 12.27
N LEU A 50 9.66 1.44 12.50
CA LEU A 50 8.59 1.36 13.48
C LEU A 50 8.97 0.32 14.53
N ASP A 51 8.89 0.71 15.81
CA ASP A 51 9.24 -0.18 16.94
C ASP A 51 10.63 -0.84 16.82
N GLY A 52 11.60 -0.11 16.25
CA GLY A 52 12.99 -0.57 16.11
C GLY A 52 13.26 -1.52 14.93
N GLN A 53 12.24 -1.81 14.11
CA GLN A 53 12.40 -2.58 12.87
C GLN A 53 12.12 -1.70 11.64
N PRO A 54 12.93 -1.79 10.59
CA PRO A 54 12.61 -1.12 9.33
C PRO A 54 11.29 -1.65 8.81
N GLY A 55 10.39 -0.73 8.47
CA GLY A 55 9.19 -1.07 7.73
C GLY A 55 9.56 -1.75 6.39
N PRO A 56 8.62 -2.48 5.79
CA PRO A 56 8.94 -3.43 4.73
C PRO A 56 9.24 -2.76 3.38
N ASP A 57 9.16 -1.42 3.32
CA ASP A 57 9.39 -0.61 2.12
C ASP A 57 8.53 -1.07 0.93
N TRP A 58 7.26 -1.43 1.16
CA TRP A 58 6.33 -1.83 0.10
C TRP A 58 5.74 -0.62 -0.62
N VAL A 59 5.55 0.49 0.09
CA VAL A 59 4.89 1.68 -0.44
C VAL A 59 5.69 2.93 -0.08
N ARG A 60 5.90 3.81 -1.05
CA ARG A 60 6.51 5.12 -0.83
C ARG A 60 5.49 6.23 -1.06
N VAL A 61 5.51 7.24 -0.20
CA VAL A 61 4.72 8.47 -0.41
C VAL A 61 5.61 9.53 -1.02
N GLU A 62 5.23 10.03 -2.20
CA GLU A 62 5.93 11.06 -2.95
C GLU A 62 5.13 12.36 -2.95
N ALA A 63 5.81 13.49 -2.72
CA ALA A 63 5.24 14.81 -2.91
C ALA A 63 5.40 15.24 -4.37
N ARG A 64 4.29 15.59 -5.03
CA ARG A 64 4.24 16.10 -6.40
C ARG A 64 3.50 17.43 -6.40
N GLY A 65 4.25 18.51 -6.24
CA GLY A 65 3.70 19.84 -5.98
C GLY A 65 2.93 19.86 -4.66
N GLU A 66 1.68 20.28 -4.72
CA GLU A 66 0.79 20.38 -3.53
C GLU A 66 0.11 19.06 -3.16
N ARG A 67 0.37 17.97 -3.89
CA ARG A 67 -0.32 16.69 -3.72
C ARG A 67 0.64 15.59 -3.30
N GLN A 68 0.14 14.65 -2.51
CA GLN A 68 0.86 13.43 -2.15
C GLN A 68 0.30 12.22 -2.91
N PHE A 69 1.22 11.36 -3.36
CA PHE A 69 0.92 10.13 -4.09
C PHE A 69 1.57 8.96 -3.37
N ALA A 70 0.83 7.86 -3.20
CA ALA A 70 1.43 6.59 -2.80
C ALA A 70 1.81 5.83 -4.08
N VAL A 71 3.03 5.30 -4.10
CA VAL A 71 3.61 4.55 -5.21
C VAL A 71 4.08 3.20 -4.66
N LEU A 72 3.82 2.14 -5.41
CA LEU A 72 4.34 0.81 -5.07
C LEU A 72 5.83 0.76 -5.35
N THR A 73 6.62 0.25 -4.40
CA THR A 73 8.05 0.00 -4.63
C THR A 73 8.23 -1.33 -5.37
N PRO A 74 9.45 -1.62 -5.88
CA PRO A 74 9.74 -2.95 -6.43
C PRO A 74 9.50 -4.09 -5.43
N ILE A 75 9.79 -3.87 -4.14
CA ILE A 75 9.56 -4.85 -3.07
C ILE A 75 8.04 -5.06 -2.87
N GLY A 76 7.28 -3.96 -2.82
CA GLY A 76 5.82 -4.03 -2.71
C GLY A 76 5.15 -4.72 -3.90
N LEU A 77 5.71 -4.58 -5.11
CA LEU A 77 5.21 -5.27 -6.30
C LEU A 77 5.47 -6.78 -6.25
N ALA A 78 6.64 -7.20 -5.78
CA ALA A 78 6.94 -8.62 -5.58
C ALA A 78 5.98 -9.23 -4.55
N GLU A 79 5.72 -8.52 -3.46
CA GLU A 79 4.78 -8.93 -2.40
C GLU A 79 3.34 -9.00 -2.89
N GLN A 80 2.88 -8.02 -3.67
CA GLN A 80 1.56 -8.08 -4.28
C GLN A 80 1.43 -9.27 -5.23
N THR A 81 2.46 -9.56 -6.02
CA THR A 81 2.50 -10.73 -6.91
C THR A 81 2.40 -12.03 -6.12
N GLN A 82 3.20 -12.17 -5.05
CA GLN A 82 3.17 -13.34 -4.18
C GLN A 82 1.80 -13.52 -3.50
N ARG A 83 1.23 -12.43 -2.99
CA ARG A 83 -0.11 -12.43 -2.37
C ARG A 83 -1.20 -12.78 -3.36
N SER A 84 -1.18 -12.21 -4.57
CA SER A 84 -2.13 -12.56 -5.63
C SER A 84 -2.03 -14.04 -6.02
N ALA A 85 -0.81 -14.58 -6.11
CA ALA A 85 -0.59 -16.00 -6.39
C ALA A 85 -1.11 -16.91 -5.27
N ALA A 86 -0.94 -16.51 -4.00
CA ALA A 86 -1.46 -17.25 -2.85
C ALA A 86 -2.99 -17.16 -2.70
N GLN A 87 -3.61 -16.12 -3.26
CA GLN A 87 -5.06 -15.90 -3.23
C GLN A 87 -5.79 -16.48 -4.47
N ALA A 88 -5.06 -16.98 -5.47
CA ALA A 88 -5.66 -17.66 -6.61
C ALA A 88 -6.36 -18.94 -6.13
N PRO A 89 -7.68 -19.09 -6.34
CA PRO A 89 -8.38 -20.28 -5.91
C PRO A 89 -7.83 -21.48 -6.66
N GLN A 90 -7.51 -22.53 -5.90
CA GLN A 90 -7.50 -23.92 -6.36
C GLN A 90 -8.87 -24.17 -7.01
N SER A 91 -8.93 -23.95 -8.32
CA SER A 91 -10.11 -24.24 -9.14
C SER A 91 -9.96 -25.69 -9.57
N GLY A 92 -10.45 -26.59 -8.73
CA GLY A 92 -10.74 -27.99 -9.05
C GLY A 92 -12.21 -28.15 -9.39
#